data_AF-A0A180EXZ6-F1
#
_entry.id   AF-A0A180EXZ6-F1
#
_cell.length_a   1.000
_cell.length_b   1.000
_cell.length_c   1.000
_cell.angle_alpha   90.00
_cell.angle_beta   90.00
_cell.angle_gamma   90.00
#
_symmetry.space_group_name_H-M   'P 1'
#
loop_
_entity.id
_entity.type
_entity.pdbx_description
1 polymer ?
#
loop_
_entity_poly.entity_id
_entity_poly.type
_entity_poly.pdbx_seq_one_letter_code
_entity_poly.pdbx_strand_id
1 'polypeptide(L)'
;MNNLIQNYELILKELTNLCLNITGFKQIRQPKLSDLELVALNLTAGYMSFNSELQLFRAIKGTCLDNKTDRSVYNRRRRKLFNCTEKICWRLSQKFSCPSKLFIIDSTPVEIYKTSRANHSSICQDRVKQNKTAKTQTH
;
A
#
# COMPACT_ATOMS: atom_id res chain seq x y z
N MET A 1 -1.78 -21.20 7.11
CA MET A 1 -2.49 -19.90 6.99
C MET A 1 -1.56 -18.92 6.30
N ASN A 2 -2.05 -18.13 5.36
CA ASN A 2 -1.21 -17.16 4.66
C ASN A 2 -0.97 -15.96 5.59
N ASN A 3 0.30 -15.57 5.84
CA ASN A 3 0.67 -14.46 6.74
C ASN A 3 -0.09 -13.16 6.38
N LEU A 4 -0.42 -12.97 5.10
CA LEU A 4 -1.22 -11.84 4.63
C LEU A 4 -2.60 -11.76 5.28
N ILE A 5 -3.33 -12.87 5.36
CA ILE A 5 -4.72 -12.87 5.85
C ILE A 5 -4.76 -12.59 7.34
N GLN A 6 -3.84 -13.18 8.11
CA GLN A 6 -3.72 -12.91 9.54
C GLN A 6 -3.42 -11.44 9.82
N ASN A 7 -2.44 -10.85 9.11
CA ASN A 7 -2.11 -9.44 9.24
C ASN A 7 -3.27 -8.54 8.82
N TYR A 8 -3.97 -8.90 7.75
CA TYR A 8 -5.15 -8.19 7.28
C TYR A 8 -6.27 -8.19 8.31
N GLU A 9 -6.60 -9.34 8.91
CA GLU A 9 -7.63 -9.46 9.94
C GLU A 9 -7.28 -8.64 11.19
N LEU A 10 -6.01 -8.67 11.60
CA LEU A 10 -5.53 -7.88 12.74
C LEU A 10 -5.65 -6.38 12.47
N ILE A 11 -5.17 -5.91 11.32
CA ILE A 11 -5.26 -4.49 10.94
C ILE A 11 -6.73 -4.07 10.82
N LEU A 12 -7.59 -4.89 10.22
CA LEU A 12 -9.02 -4.59 10.09
C LEU A 12 -9.70 -4.44 11.46
N LYS A 13 -9.39 -5.34 12.39
CA LYS A 13 -9.89 -5.28 13.76
C LYS A 13 -9.48 -3.98 14.45
N GLU A 14 -8.21 -3.60 14.35
CA GLU A 14 -7.71 -2.35 14.94
C GLU A 14 -8.34 -1.11 14.30
N LEU A 15 -8.50 -1.07 12.98
CA LEU A 15 -9.17 0.05 12.31
C LEU A 15 -10.63 0.20 12.73
N THR A 16 -11.30 -0.92 12.98
CA THR A 16 -12.70 -0.94 13.46
C THR A 16 -12.77 -0.33 14.87
N ASN A 17 -11.85 -0.69 15.76
CA ASN A 17 -11.77 -0.14 17.12
C ASN A 17 -11.48 1.37 17.15
N LEU A 18 -10.76 1.89 16.14
CA LEU A 18 -10.43 3.31 16.03
C LEU A 18 -11.60 4.20 15.60
N CYS A 19 -12.82 3.65 15.44
CA CYS A 19 -14.06 4.36 15.05
C CYS A 19 -13.83 5.37 13.92
N LEU A 20 -13.07 4.95 12.91
CA LEU A 20 -12.85 5.75 11.72
C LEU A 20 -14.12 5.64 10.88
N ASN A 21 -14.99 6.64 10.99
CA ASN A 21 -16.04 6.88 10.00
C ASN A 21 -15.36 7.19 8.66
N ILE A 22 -14.95 6.14 7.94
CA ILE A 22 -14.47 6.25 6.58
C ILE A 22 -15.70 6.59 5.76
N THR A 23 -15.84 7.86 5.43
CA THR A 23 -16.83 8.31 4.46
C THR A 23 -16.48 7.68 3.12
N GLY A 24 -17.16 6.58 2.81
CA GLY A 24 -17.06 5.93 1.52
C GLY A 24 -17.55 6.86 0.42
N PHE A 25 -17.04 6.66 -0.80
CA PHE A 25 -17.55 7.39 -1.96
C PHE A 25 -18.76 6.65 -2.53
N LYS A 26 -19.72 7.42 -3.06
CA LYS A 26 -20.91 6.84 -3.69
C LYS A 26 -20.50 5.98 -4.89
N GLN A 27 -20.88 4.71 -4.88
CA GLN A 27 -20.68 3.77 -5.98
C GLN A 27 -22.04 3.38 -6.56
N ILE A 28 -22.09 3.18 -7.88
CA ILE A 28 -23.31 2.73 -8.58
C ILE A 28 -23.64 1.28 -8.16
N ARG A 29 -22.62 0.43 -8.05
CA ARG A 29 -22.76 -0.96 -7.61
C ARG A 29 -22.16 -1.11 -6.22
N GLN A 30 -22.81 -1.88 -5.37
CA GLN A 30 -22.28 -2.20 -4.05
C GLN A 30 -21.04 -3.11 -4.20
N PRO A 31 -19.88 -2.71 -3.67
CA PRO A 31 -18.68 -3.53 -3.75
C PRO A 31 -18.76 -4.70 -2.76
N LYS A 32 -18.21 -5.87 -3.15
CA LYS A 32 -18.08 -7.03 -2.26
C LYS A 32 -17.13 -6.80 -1.07
N LEU A 33 -16.22 -5.86 -1.21
CA LEU A 33 -15.23 -5.49 -0.22
C LEU A 33 -15.51 -4.05 0.20
N SER A 34 -15.78 -3.80 1.47
CA SER A 34 -16.10 -2.46 1.99
C SER A 34 -14.93 -1.50 1.88
N ASP A 35 -15.17 -0.18 2.01
CA ASP A 35 -14.08 0.79 1.96
C ASP A 35 -13.10 0.63 3.13
N LEU A 36 -13.58 0.22 4.31
CA LEU A 36 -12.74 -0.11 5.47
C LEU A 36 -11.87 -1.34 5.21
N GLU A 37 -12.45 -2.43 4.70
CA GLU A 37 -11.69 -3.62 4.28
C GLU A 37 -10.64 -3.25 3.22
N LEU A 38 -10.94 -2.33 2.29
CA LEU A 38 -10.00 -1.95 1.24
C LEU A 38 -8.82 -1.16 1.81
N VAL A 39 -9.08 -0.29 2.77
CA VAL A 39 -8.04 0.45 3.49
C VAL A 39 -7.19 -0.50 4.32
N ALA A 40 -7.80 -1.46 5.02
CA ALA A 40 -7.07 -2.49 5.78
C ALA A 40 -6.14 -3.29 4.86
N LEU A 41 -6.63 -3.72 3.69
CA LEU A 41 -5.83 -4.43 2.69
C LEU A 41 -4.67 -3.57 2.16
N ASN A 42 -4.90 -2.27 1.93
CA ASN A 42 -3.87 -1.34 1.49
C ASN A 42 -2.77 -1.14 2.54
N LEU A 43 -3.14 -0.97 3.81
CA LEU A 43 -2.18 -0.84 4.91
C LEU A 43 -1.40 -2.14 5.13
N THR A 44 -2.08 -3.30 5.03
CA THR A 44 -1.42 -4.61 5.08
C THR A 44 -0.39 -4.75 3.97
N ALA A 45 -0.71 -4.26 2.78
CA ALA A 45 0.23 -4.29 1.66
C ALA A 45 1.47 -3.42 1.90
N GLY A 46 1.28 -2.23 2.50
CA GLY A 46 2.39 -1.38 2.94
C GLY A 46 3.24 -2.04 4.03
N TYR A 47 2.59 -2.59 5.06
CA TYR A 47 3.25 -3.30 6.16
C TYR A 47 4.09 -4.49 5.67
N MET A 48 3.57 -5.26 4.72
CA MET A 48 4.28 -6.40 4.12
C MET A 48 5.23 -6.02 2.98
N SER A 49 5.44 -4.72 2.72
CA SER A 49 6.32 -4.22 1.65
C SER A 49 5.99 -4.77 0.25
N PHE A 50 4.69 -4.90 -0.07
CA PHE A 50 4.27 -5.23 -1.43
C PHE A 50 4.44 -4.01 -2.34
N ASN A 51 5.58 -3.97 -3.03
CA ASN A 51 5.98 -2.86 -3.91
C ASN A 51 5.21 -2.83 -5.24
N SER A 52 4.38 -3.84 -5.53
CA SER A 52 3.52 -3.85 -6.72
C SER A 52 2.17 -4.51 -6.45
N GLU A 53 1.15 -4.03 -7.14
CA GLU A 53 -0.20 -4.62 -7.12
C GLU A 53 -0.17 -6.06 -7.62
N LEU A 54 0.68 -6.37 -8.59
CA LEU A 54 0.85 -7.73 -9.09
C LEU A 54 1.26 -8.68 -7.97
N GLN A 55 2.21 -8.28 -7.12
CA GLN A 55 2.67 -9.09 -6.00
C GLN A 55 1.58 -9.25 -4.94
N LEU A 56 0.86 -8.17 -4.60
CA LEU A 56 -0.28 -8.23 -3.69
C LEU A 56 -1.34 -9.24 -4.18
N PHE A 57 -1.73 -9.15 -5.46
CA PHE A 57 -2.75 -10.03 -6.02
C PHE A 57 -2.28 -11.48 -6.22
N ARG A 58 -0.97 -11.72 -6.34
CA ARG A 58 -0.41 -13.08 -6.26
C ARG A 58 -0.56 -13.66 -4.86
N ALA A 59 -0.32 -12.86 -3.82
CA ALA A 59 -0.46 -13.28 -2.43
C ALA A 59 -1.93 -13.46 -2.00
N ILE A 60 -2.85 -12.70 -2.60
CA ILE A 60 -4.29 -12.84 -2.40
C ILE A 60 -4.85 -14.10 -3.08
N LYS A 61 -4.23 -14.59 -4.15
CA LYS A 61 -4.74 -15.72 -4.92
C LYS A 61 -4.93 -16.96 -4.02
N GLY A 62 -6.09 -17.61 -4.12
CA GLY A 62 -6.41 -18.78 -3.29
C GLY A 62 -6.78 -18.47 -1.83
N THR A 63 -6.97 -17.19 -1.48
CA THR A 63 -7.48 -16.76 -0.17
C THR A 63 -8.93 -16.28 -0.25
N CYS A 64 -9.54 -15.98 0.91
CA CYS A 64 -10.89 -15.42 0.98
C CYS A 64 -11.05 -14.05 0.29
N LEU A 65 -9.94 -13.38 -0.03
CA LEU A 65 -9.93 -12.07 -0.70
C LEU A 65 -9.90 -12.18 -2.24
N ASP A 66 -9.60 -13.36 -2.81
CA ASP A 66 -9.38 -13.55 -4.25
C ASP A 66 -10.60 -13.14 -5.09
N ASN A 67 -11.80 -13.51 -4.63
CA ASN A 67 -13.05 -13.24 -5.34
C ASN A 67 -13.78 -11.98 -4.86
N LYS A 68 -13.17 -11.20 -3.95
CA LYS A 68 -13.79 -10.01 -3.36
C LYS A 68 -13.47 -8.72 -4.12
N THR A 69 -12.34 -8.65 -4.83
CA THR A 69 -11.99 -7.46 -5.63
C THR A 69 -11.08 -7.80 -6.79
N ASP A 70 -11.22 -7.07 -7.89
CA ASP A 70 -10.29 -7.11 -9.02
C ASP A 70 -9.21 -6.03 -8.89
N ARG A 71 -8.09 -6.19 -9.60
CA ARG A 71 -6.98 -5.21 -9.64
C ARG A 71 -7.45 -3.80 -10.01
N SER A 72 -8.20 -3.68 -11.10
CA SER A 72 -8.68 -2.39 -11.61
C SER A 72 -9.63 -1.70 -10.63
N VAL A 73 -10.50 -2.48 -9.99
CA VAL A 73 -11.42 -1.97 -8.96
C VAL A 73 -10.64 -1.52 -7.74
N TYR A 74 -9.74 -2.36 -7.24
CA TYR A 74 -8.87 -2.05 -6.10
C TYR A 74 -8.10 -0.74 -6.33
N ASN A 75 -7.44 -0.57 -7.47
CA ASN A 75 -6.65 0.64 -7.76
C ASN A 75 -7.48 1.91 -7.84
N ARG A 76 -8.66 1.81 -8.48
CA ARG A 76 -9.57 2.95 -8.61
C ARG A 76 -10.07 3.39 -7.24
N ARG A 77 -10.40 2.44 -6.37
CA ARG A 77 -10.92 2.72 -5.02
C ARG A 77 -9.80 3.16 -4.07
N ARG A 78 -8.63 2.52 -4.12
CA ARG A 78 -7.43 2.91 -3.36
C ARG A 78 -7.09 4.39 -3.57
N ARG A 79 -7.10 4.85 -4.83
CA ARG A 79 -6.86 6.27 -5.15
C ARG A 79 -7.90 7.20 -4.53
N LYS A 80 -9.17 6.82 -4.51
CA LYS A 80 -10.25 7.62 -3.89
C LYS A 80 -10.16 7.64 -2.36
N LEU A 81 -9.68 6.56 -1.75
CA LEU A 81 -9.51 6.41 -0.30
C LEU A 81 -8.14 6.90 0.20
N PHE A 82 -7.33 7.53 -0.66
CA PHE A 82 -6.00 8.02 -0.29
C PHE A 82 -6.06 8.98 0.90
N ASN A 83 -6.93 9.99 0.85
CA ASN A 83 -7.11 10.95 1.93
C ASN A 83 -7.55 10.30 3.25
N CYS A 84 -8.36 9.24 3.18
CA CYS A 84 -8.75 8.47 4.36
C CYS A 84 -7.54 7.73 4.94
N THR A 85 -6.75 7.08 4.08
CA THR A 85 -5.55 6.35 4.49
C THR A 85 -4.52 7.29 5.13
N GLU A 86 -4.29 8.47 4.55
CA GLU A 86 -3.42 9.51 5.11
C GLU A 86 -3.87 9.97 6.51
N LYS A 87 -5.17 10.23 6.70
CA LYS A 87 -5.71 10.59 8.02
C LYS A 87 -5.47 9.50 9.06
N ILE A 88 -5.51 8.23 8.65
CA ILE A 88 -5.24 7.10 9.53
C ILE A 88 -3.76 7.08 9.90
N CYS A 89 -2.87 7.17 8.92
CA CYS A 89 -1.43 7.26 9.16
C CYS A 89 -1.07 8.43 10.09
N TRP A 90 -1.68 9.60 9.88
CA TRP A 90 -1.50 10.76 10.73
C TRP A 90 -2.00 10.51 12.16
N ARG A 91 -3.19 9.95 12.35
CA ARG A 91 -3.67 9.61 13.71
C ARG A 91 -2.80 8.59 14.41
N LEU A 92 -2.28 7.61 13.66
CA LEU A 92 -1.32 6.65 14.17
C LEU A 92 -0.04 7.37 14.61
N SER A 93 0.54 8.23 13.77
CA SER A 93 1.74 8.97 14.13
C SER A 93 1.54 9.81 15.39
N GLN A 94 0.39 10.47 15.55
CA GLN A 94 0.07 11.22 16.77
C GLN A 94 0.03 10.36 18.03
N LYS A 95 -0.39 9.10 17.94
CA LYS A 95 -0.32 8.14 19.07
C LYS A 95 1.11 7.70 19.36
N PHE A 96 1.99 7.69 18.36
CA PHE A 96 3.40 7.36 18.50
C PHE A 96 4.28 8.55 18.95
N SER A 97 3.75 9.78 18.98
CA SER A 97 4.47 11.00 19.39
C SER A 97 4.83 11.10 20.88
N CYS A 98 4.91 9.99 21.61
CA CYS A 98 5.52 9.92 22.94
C CYS A 98 7.05 10.09 22.80
N PRO A 99 7.76 10.80 23.70
CA PRO A 99 9.20 11.02 23.58
C PRO A 99 9.97 9.77 24.00
N SER A 100 9.91 8.70 23.20
CA SER A 100 10.94 7.66 23.24
C SER A 100 11.00 6.91 21.90
N LYS A 101 12.20 6.95 21.31
CA LYS A 101 12.66 6.28 20.08
C LYS A 101 12.04 6.77 18.77
N LEU A 102 12.85 7.54 18.05
CA LEU A 102 12.78 7.87 16.63
C LEU A 102 12.04 6.79 15.80
N PHE A 103 10.87 7.15 15.25
CA PHE A 103 10.17 6.34 14.27
C PHE A 103 10.35 6.96 12.88
N ILE A 104 11.02 6.25 11.96
CA ILE A 104 11.14 6.65 10.55
C ILE A 104 9.96 6.02 9.80
N ILE A 105 9.06 6.85 9.29
CA ILE A 105 7.98 6.43 8.39
C ILE A 105 8.41 6.82 6.98
N ASP A 106 9.10 5.92 6.28
CA ASP A 106 9.47 6.12 4.88
C ASP A 106 8.35 5.61 3.96
N SER A 107 7.48 6.52 3.52
CA SER A 107 6.62 6.31 2.35
C SER A 107 7.35 6.81 1.09
N THR A 108 8.48 6.19 0.75
CA THR A 108 9.22 6.57 -0.46
C THR A 108 8.48 6.07 -1.71
N PRO A 109 8.09 6.96 -2.65
CA PRO A 109 7.57 6.51 -3.94
C PRO A 109 8.72 5.92 -4.77
N VAL A 110 8.68 4.60 -5.00
CA VAL A 110 9.59 3.97 -5.96
C VAL A 110 9.11 4.32 -7.37
N GLU A 111 9.97 4.96 -8.16
CA GLU A 111 9.67 5.30 -9.56
C GLU A 111 9.75 4.06 -10.46
N ILE A 112 8.70 3.23 -10.39
CA ILE A 112 8.58 1.98 -11.18
C ILE A 112 8.72 2.25 -12.69
N TYR A 113 8.29 3.45 -13.14
CA TYR A 113 8.33 3.83 -14.56
C TYR A 113 9.75 3.99 -15.10
N LYS A 114 10.74 4.36 -14.27
CA LYS A 114 12.13 4.56 -14.73
C LYS A 114 12.78 3.25 -15.13
N THR A 115 12.59 2.20 -14.33
CA THR A 115 13.13 0.87 -14.62
C THR A 115 12.46 0.22 -15.82
N SER A 116 11.14 0.37 -15.95
CA SER A 116 10.38 -0.14 -17.09
C SER A 116 10.73 0.57 -18.41
N ARG A 117 10.91 1.90 -18.37
CA ARG A 117 11.22 2.72 -19.58
C ARG A 117 12.70 2.80 -19.92
N ALA A 118 13.60 2.40 -19.02
CA ALA A 118 15.03 2.39 -19.31
C ALA A 118 15.37 1.58 -20.56
N ASN A 119 14.65 0.49 -20.87
CA ASN A 119 14.94 -0.26 -22.10
C ASN A 119 14.52 0.47 -23.39
N HIS A 120 13.68 1.50 -23.28
CA HIS A 120 13.03 2.17 -24.41
C HIS A 120 13.31 3.68 -24.52
N SER A 121 13.97 4.31 -23.55
CA SER A 121 14.40 5.71 -23.65
C SER A 121 15.83 5.92 -23.13
N SER A 122 16.65 6.59 -23.95
CA SER A 122 18.04 6.96 -23.61
C SER A 122 18.13 7.80 -22.33
N ILE A 123 17.20 8.75 -22.16
CA ILE A 123 17.10 9.62 -20.98
C ILE A 123 16.95 8.81 -19.67
N CYS A 124 16.24 7.68 -19.70
CA CYS A 124 16.07 6.83 -18.53
C CYS A 124 17.25 5.85 -18.34
N GLN A 125 17.97 5.48 -19.40
CA GLN A 125 19.17 4.61 -19.30
C GLN A 125 20.31 5.26 -18.52
N ASP A 126 20.61 6.52 -18.83
CA ASP A 126 21.78 7.20 -18.26
C ASP A 126 21.65 7.40 -16.75
N ARG A 127 20.43 7.65 -16.27
CA ARG A 127 20.15 7.80 -14.82
C ARG A 127 20.15 6.46 -14.08
N VAL A 128 19.73 5.35 -14.72
CA VAL A 128 19.84 4.01 -14.11
C VAL A 128 21.30 3.58 -13.95
N LYS A 129 22.17 3.95 -14.90
CA LYS A 129 23.62 3.68 -14.80
C LYS A 129 24.26 4.44 -13.63
N GLN A 130 23.94 5.73 -13.45
CA GLN A 130 24.44 6.56 -12.34
C GLN A 130 24.03 6.03 -10.95
N ASN A 131 22.81 5.52 -10.82
CA ASN A 131 22.32 4.94 -9.55
C ASN A 131 22.95 3.59 -9.22
N LYS A 132 23.44 2.84 -10.22
CA LYS A 132 24.20 1.60 -9.99
C LYS A 132 25.62 1.90 -9.54
N THR A 133 26.28 2.90 -10.13
CA THR A 133 27.64 3.31 -9.72
C THR A 133 27.69 3.91 -8.31
N ALA A 134 26.64 4.63 -7.89
CA ALA A 134 26.55 5.19 -6.53
C ALA A 134 26.39 4.11 -5.43
N LYS A 135 25.83 2.93 -5.75
CA LYS A 135 25.71 1.81 -4.80
C LYS A 135 26.97 0.96 -4.66
N THR A 136 27.92 1.08 -5.60
CA THR A 136 29.18 0.33 -5.56
C THR A 136 30.29 1.07 -4.81
N GLN A 137 30.09 2.34 -4.45
CA GLN A 137 31.09 3.17 -3.75
C GLN A 137 30.90 3.26 -2.23
N THR A 138 29.91 2.58 -1.65
CA THR A 138 29.84 2.38 -0.20
C THR A 138 30.46 1.03 0.15
N HIS A 139 31.79 1.05 0.33
CA HIS A 139 32.55 0.09 1.12
C HIS A 139 33.41 0.87 2.11
#